data_AF-A0A497Q0X3-F1
#
_entry.id   AF-A0A497Q0X3-F1
#
_cell.length_a   1.000
_cell.length_b   1.000
_cell.length_c   1.000
_cell.angle_alpha   90.00
_cell.angle_beta   90.00
_cell.angle_gamma   90.00
#
_symmetry.space_group_name_H-M   'P 1'
#
loop_
_entity.id
_entity.type
_entity.pdbx_description
1 polymer ?
#
loop_
_entity_poly.entity_id
_entity_poly.type
_entity_poly.pdbx_seq_one_letter_code
_entity_poly.pdbx_strand_id
1 'polypeptide(L)'
;MRPGLCLLTGSRIVSTGSSLPSWSYLGDTRSNLDKWALLGMRAMTTSGDSAARSTIRIAGLFQEVRDIWVRRLDDYFNQLERLADGETLEASDFVGILRESRMASREALDGLGSDLSSELLHVTNGLAARYESERASLIEEINDLRRSLTRALSGDENSLRRENEALLATLSTIPEFQVLKAIEREGRLSYDELSKTSGLKKGKLRKLVKSLESRGHVVVNKKSRPHSITYLSAPWSGRTVHHQDAHGPVQSSLGLVSPLERS
;
A
#
# COMPACT_ATOMS: atom_id res chain seq x y z
N MET A 1 84.97 -6.51 -8.34
CA MET A 1 85.11 -6.68 -6.87
C MET A 1 85.82 -5.49 -6.27
N ARG A 2 85.06 -4.57 -5.66
CA ARG A 2 85.37 -3.69 -4.52
C ARG A 2 84.17 -2.74 -4.32
N PRO A 3 83.87 -2.33 -3.08
CA PRO A 3 82.59 -1.76 -2.69
C PRO A 3 82.51 -0.26 -3.00
N GLY A 4 81.33 0.18 -3.43
CA GLY A 4 81.01 1.59 -3.57
C GLY A 4 80.63 2.19 -2.22
N LEU A 5 81.48 3.07 -1.70
CA LEU A 5 81.13 4.03 -0.66
C LEU A 5 79.99 4.93 -1.16
N CYS A 6 78.89 5.01 -0.41
CA CYS A 6 77.97 6.14 -0.49
C CYS A 6 78.09 6.94 0.81
N LEU A 7 78.45 8.22 0.64
CA LEU A 7 78.65 9.23 1.65
C LEU A 7 77.32 9.60 2.32
N LEU A 8 77.30 9.51 3.65
CA LEU A 8 76.32 10.16 4.51
C LEU A 8 76.61 11.67 4.54
N THR A 9 75.76 12.47 3.90
CA THR A 9 75.71 13.91 4.15
C THR A 9 74.62 14.20 5.18
N GLY A 10 75.05 14.77 6.30
CA GLY A 10 74.22 15.08 7.45
C GLY A 10 73.12 16.09 7.13
N SER A 11 71.88 15.68 7.38
CA SER A 11 70.76 16.62 7.48
C SER A 11 70.76 17.22 8.89
N ARG A 12 71.10 18.51 8.98
CA ARG A 12 70.82 19.34 10.16
C ARG A 12 69.30 19.39 10.34
N ILE A 13 68.82 18.80 11.43
CA ILE A 13 67.47 19.05 11.93
C ILE A 13 67.48 20.45 12.54
N VAL A 14 66.89 21.40 11.82
CA VAL A 14 66.54 22.71 12.38
C VAL A 14 65.42 22.47 13.38
N SER A 15 65.73 22.64 14.67
CA SER A 15 64.73 22.68 15.73
C SER A 15 63.95 23.99 15.60
N THR A 16 62.87 23.98 14.83
CA THR A 16 61.83 25.00 14.95
C THR A 16 61.07 24.68 16.21
N GLY A 17 61.16 25.56 17.20
CA GLY A 17 60.39 25.50 18.44
C GLY A 17 58.90 25.45 18.12
N SER A 18 58.34 24.24 18.10
CA SER A 18 56.92 24.00 18.18
C SER A 18 56.53 24.14 19.63
N SER A 19 55.93 25.27 19.98
CA SER A 19 55.05 25.33 21.14
C SER A 19 54.02 24.22 20.99
N LEU A 20 54.12 23.17 21.80
CA LEU A 20 53.10 22.15 21.91
C LEU A 20 51.76 22.88 22.14
N PRO A 21 50.69 22.56 21.38
CA PRO A 21 49.39 23.12 21.68
C PRO A 21 49.02 22.72 23.10
N SER A 22 48.79 23.73 23.94
CA SER A 22 48.26 23.59 25.29
C SER A 22 46.97 22.77 25.22
N TRP A 23 46.98 21.57 25.82
CA TRP A 23 45.85 20.65 25.92
C TRP A 23 44.74 21.14 26.89
N SER A 24 44.63 22.46 27.10
CA SER A 24 43.60 23.07 27.94
C SER A 24 42.20 23.11 27.30
N TYR A 25 42.01 22.47 26.14
CA TYR A 25 40.72 22.36 25.44
C TYR A 25 40.03 20.99 25.60
N LEU A 26 40.31 20.29 26.71
CA LEU A 26 39.52 19.15 27.20
C LEU A 26 38.70 19.53 28.45
N GLY A 27 38.43 20.83 28.62
CA GLY A 27 37.43 21.31 29.55
C GLY A 27 36.03 21.03 29.01
N ASP A 28 35.41 20.00 29.58
CA ASP A 28 33.95 19.83 29.67
C ASP A 28 33.25 18.98 28.58
N THR A 29 33.80 17.80 28.28
CA THR A 29 33.07 16.76 27.51
C THR A 29 31.88 16.15 28.28
N ARG A 30 31.78 16.38 29.60
CA ARG A 30 30.62 15.96 30.41
C ARG A 30 29.35 16.75 30.06
N SER A 31 29.43 18.07 29.82
CA SER A 31 28.22 18.88 29.55
C SER A 31 27.62 18.67 28.16
N ASN A 32 28.40 18.15 27.20
CA ASN A 32 27.87 17.77 25.89
C ASN A 32 27.09 16.45 25.92
N LEU A 33 27.52 15.45 26.70
CA LEU A 33 26.78 14.19 26.87
C LEU A 33 25.38 14.42 27.45
N ASP A 34 25.25 15.33 28.41
CA ASP A 34 23.95 15.70 28.99
C ASP A 34 23.03 16.43 27.98
N LYS A 35 23.61 17.23 27.08
CA LYS A 35 22.85 17.88 25.98
C LYS A 35 22.34 16.89 24.94
N TRP A 36 23.13 15.88 24.58
CA TRP A 36 22.69 14.81 23.67
C TRP A 36 21.61 13.92 24.31
N ALA A 37 21.72 13.66 25.62
CA ALA A 37 20.68 12.93 26.37
C ALA A 37 19.35 13.70 26.42
N LEU A 38 19.38 15.01 26.61
CA LEU A 38 18.18 15.87 26.64
C LEU A 38 17.53 16.05 25.27
N LEU A 39 18.31 16.10 24.18
CA LEU A 39 17.79 16.19 22.82
C LEU A 39 17.19 14.86 22.33
N GLY A 40 17.74 13.72 22.76
CA GLY A 40 17.19 12.40 22.45
C GLY A 40 15.83 12.13 23.07
N MET A 41 15.54 12.66 24.27
CA MET A 41 14.27 12.43 24.97
C MET A 41 13.05 13.10 24.33
N ARG A 42 13.24 14.10 23.46
CA ARG A 42 12.11 14.90 22.93
C ARG A 42 11.53 14.39 21.60
N ALA A 43 12.14 13.36 20.99
CA ALA A 43 11.72 12.78 19.71
C ALA A 43 10.92 11.47 19.85
N MET A 44 10.36 11.19 21.02
CA MET A 44 9.73 9.91 21.36
C MET A 44 8.20 10.00 21.35
N THR A 45 7.56 9.58 20.26
CA THR A 45 6.27 8.85 20.35
C THR A 45 6.16 7.86 19.18
N THR A 46 6.05 6.58 19.56
CA THR A 46 5.61 5.37 18.82
C THR A 46 6.61 4.54 17.98
N SER A 47 7.63 5.11 17.34
CA SER A 47 8.69 4.32 16.64
C SER A 47 10.09 4.48 17.24
N GLY A 48 10.28 5.45 18.14
CA GLY A 48 11.60 5.86 18.66
C GLY A 48 12.16 4.99 19.79
N ASP A 49 11.36 4.17 20.47
CA ASP A 49 11.80 3.44 21.67
C ASP A 49 12.87 2.38 21.36
N SER A 50 12.74 1.68 20.23
CA SER A 50 13.73 0.67 19.83
C SER A 50 15.04 1.32 19.41
N ALA A 51 14.94 2.36 18.57
CA ALA A 51 16.11 3.12 18.11
C ALA A 51 16.84 3.78 19.30
N ALA A 52 16.10 4.40 20.23
CA ALA A 52 16.67 5.01 21.42
C ALA A 52 17.37 3.98 22.33
N ARG A 53 16.77 2.80 22.53
CA ARG A 53 17.39 1.71 23.30
C ARG A 53 18.68 1.22 22.62
N SER A 54 18.66 1.02 21.31
CA SER A 54 19.86 0.64 20.55
C SER A 54 20.93 1.72 20.62
N THR A 55 20.58 3.00 20.49
CA THR A 55 21.53 4.12 20.62
C THR A 55 22.14 4.19 22.02
N ILE A 56 21.35 4.04 23.08
CA ILE A 56 21.86 4.03 24.47
C ILE A 56 22.80 2.85 24.70
N ARG A 57 22.48 1.65 24.19
CA ARG A 57 23.35 0.48 24.29
C ARG A 57 24.66 0.68 23.55
N ILE A 58 24.60 1.15 22.30
CA ILE A 58 25.79 1.45 21.50
C ILE A 58 26.67 2.49 22.22
N ALA A 59 26.06 3.53 22.79
CA ALA A 59 26.79 4.52 23.59
C ALA A 59 27.45 3.90 24.83
N GLY A 60 26.78 2.95 25.51
CA GLY A 60 27.36 2.18 26.61
C GLY A 60 28.57 1.34 26.18
N LEU A 61 28.48 0.64 25.05
CA LEU A 61 29.59 -0.15 24.49
C LEU A 61 30.79 0.75 24.12
N PHE A 62 30.54 1.92 23.52
CA PHE A 62 31.61 2.88 23.25
C PHE A 62 32.26 3.41 24.53
N GLN A 63 31.48 3.57 25.61
CA GLN A 63 32.01 3.94 26.91
C GLN A 63 32.93 2.86 27.48
N GLU A 64 32.52 1.60 27.43
CA GLU A 64 33.33 0.46 27.92
C GLU A 64 34.65 0.33 27.13
N VAL A 65 34.59 0.43 25.80
CA VAL A 65 35.78 0.45 24.94
C VAL A 65 36.69 1.60 25.34
N ARG A 66 36.14 2.81 25.53
CA ARG A 66 36.92 3.97 25.96
C ARG A 66 37.58 3.74 27.31
N ASP A 67 36.87 3.20 28.29
CA ASP A 67 37.39 2.98 29.64
C ASP A 67 38.51 1.91 29.65
N ILE A 68 38.41 0.88 28.81
CA ILE A 68 39.49 -0.10 28.58
C ILE A 68 40.73 0.59 27.99
N TRP A 69 40.53 1.46 26.99
CA TRP A 69 41.61 2.22 26.37
C TRP A 69 42.29 3.17 27.35
N VAL A 70 41.52 3.88 28.17
CA VAL A 70 42.05 4.80 29.19
C VAL A 70 42.92 4.04 30.19
N ARG A 71 42.44 2.92 30.74
CA ARG A 71 43.25 2.11 31.68
C ARG A 71 44.55 1.62 31.07
N ARG A 72 44.53 1.17 29.80
CA ARG A 72 45.74 0.72 29.11
C ARG A 72 46.71 1.86 28.82
N LEU A 73 46.19 3.04 28.46
CA LEU A 73 47.03 4.23 28.30
C LEU A 73 47.67 4.62 29.63
N ASP A 74 46.93 4.56 30.73
CA ASP A 74 47.47 4.79 32.08
C ASP A 74 48.59 3.77 32.40
N ASP A 75 48.38 2.49 32.08
CA ASP A 75 49.42 1.46 32.23
C ASP A 75 50.67 1.77 31.40
N TYR A 76 50.51 2.27 30.17
CA TYR A 76 51.64 2.69 29.32
C TYR A 76 52.35 3.93 29.83
N PHE A 77 51.61 4.92 30.34
CA PHE A 77 52.21 6.09 30.97
C PHE A 77 52.99 5.71 32.22
N ASN A 78 52.46 4.80 33.05
CA ASN A 78 53.17 4.27 34.21
C ASN A 78 54.45 3.51 33.81
N GLN A 79 54.43 2.78 32.68
CA GLN A 79 55.62 2.12 32.13
C GLN A 79 56.66 3.13 31.61
N LEU A 80 56.20 4.21 30.96
CA LEU A 80 57.05 5.32 30.52
C LEU A 80 57.64 6.11 31.70
N GLU A 81 56.91 6.25 32.80
CA GLU A 81 57.38 6.93 34.01
C GLU A 81 58.49 6.12 34.69
N ARG A 82 58.37 4.78 34.74
CA ARG A 82 59.43 3.88 35.20
C ARG A 82 60.71 3.99 34.36
N LEU A 83 60.58 4.29 33.07
CA LEU A 83 61.72 4.57 32.21
C LEU A 83 62.40 5.91 32.52
N ALA A 84 61.63 6.92 32.90
CA ALA A 84 62.20 8.19 33.35
C ALA A 84 63.04 8.03 34.62
N ASP A 85 62.74 7.01 35.44
CA ASP A 85 63.49 6.66 36.65
C ASP A 85 64.79 5.87 36.39
N GLY A 86 65.18 5.67 35.12
CA GLY A 86 66.50 5.15 34.74
C GLY A 86 66.54 3.68 34.30
N GLU A 87 65.39 3.04 34.14
CA GLU A 87 65.29 1.74 33.47
C GLU A 87 65.50 1.92 31.96
N THR A 88 66.31 1.06 31.31
CA THR A 88 66.53 1.15 29.86
C THR A 88 65.57 0.21 29.13
N LEU A 89 64.55 0.75 28.45
CA LEU A 89 63.71 -0.05 27.53
C LEU A 89 64.45 -0.28 26.21
N GLU A 90 64.37 -1.50 25.69
CA GLU A 90 64.76 -1.74 24.31
C GLU A 90 63.63 -1.31 23.35
N ALA A 91 63.99 -0.91 22.13
CA ALA A 91 63.00 -0.59 21.09
C ALA A 91 62.08 -1.77 20.75
N SER A 92 62.52 -3.01 21.04
CA SER A 92 61.75 -4.26 20.91
C SER A 92 60.51 -4.28 21.80
N ASP A 93 60.61 -3.76 23.02
CA ASP A 93 59.52 -3.74 24.00
C ASP A 93 58.39 -2.80 23.56
N PHE A 94 58.75 -1.61 23.04
CA PHE A 94 57.78 -0.68 22.44
C PHE A 94 57.04 -1.29 21.24
N VAL A 95 57.76 -2.02 20.38
CA VAL A 95 57.13 -2.71 19.24
C VAL A 95 56.23 -3.85 19.70
N GLY A 96 56.62 -4.56 20.77
CA GLY A 96 55.80 -5.59 21.42
C GLY A 96 54.46 -5.03 21.91
N ILE A 97 54.53 -3.94 22.68
CA ILE A 97 53.37 -3.22 23.20
C ILE A 97 52.45 -2.72 22.08
N LEU A 98 53.01 -2.13 21.02
CA LEU A 98 52.22 -1.65 19.87
C LEU A 98 51.54 -2.80 19.11
N ARG A 99 52.17 -3.98 19.05
CA ARG A 99 51.55 -5.16 18.42
C ARG A 99 50.46 -5.76 19.28
N GLU A 100 50.68 -5.89 20.59
CA GLU A 100 49.70 -6.43 21.52
C GLU A 100 48.46 -5.52 21.61
N SER A 101 48.65 -4.21 21.75
CA SER A 101 47.56 -3.23 21.73
C SER A 101 46.75 -3.31 20.44
N ARG A 102 47.42 -3.42 19.28
CA ARG A 102 46.74 -3.59 17.98
C ARG A 102 45.94 -4.89 17.92
N MET A 103 46.50 -6.01 18.39
CA MET A 103 45.82 -7.30 18.39
C MET A 103 44.61 -7.31 19.33
N ALA A 104 44.76 -6.80 20.55
CA ALA A 104 43.66 -6.73 21.50
C ALA A 104 42.55 -5.77 21.04
N SER A 105 42.90 -4.68 20.37
CA SER A 105 41.91 -3.76 19.77
C SER A 105 41.14 -4.43 18.64
N ARG A 106 41.82 -5.22 17.83
CA ARG A 106 41.19 -5.99 16.76
C ARG A 106 40.22 -7.03 17.33
N GLU A 107 40.65 -7.78 18.34
CA GLU A 107 39.81 -8.77 19.01
C GLU A 107 38.55 -8.13 19.63
N ALA A 108 38.69 -6.97 20.29
CA ALA A 108 37.56 -6.24 20.84
C ALA A 108 36.59 -5.75 19.76
N LEU A 109 37.10 -5.25 18.62
CA LEU A 109 36.26 -4.82 17.49
C LEU A 109 35.56 -5.99 16.81
N ASP A 110 36.25 -7.12 16.66
CA ASP A 110 35.68 -8.34 16.08
C ASP A 110 34.56 -8.90 16.98
N GLY A 111 34.77 -8.91 18.31
CA GLY A 111 33.75 -9.28 19.30
C GLY A 111 32.52 -8.36 19.25
N LEU A 112 32.74 -7.04 19.23
CA LEU A 112 31.67 -6.05 19.09
C LEU A 112 30.87 -6.26 17.79
N GLY A 113 31.56 -6.53 16.69
CA GLY A 113 30.93 -6.81 15.39
C GLY A 113 30.03 -8.05 15.43
N SER A 114 30.50 -9.12 16.08
CA SER A 114 29.72 -10.35 16.28
C SER A 114 28.47 -10.10 17.14
N ASP A 115 28.63 -9.40 18.26
CA ASP A 115 27.52 -9.13 19.19
C ASP A 115 26.45 -8.26 18.52
N LEU A 116 26.85 -7.17 17.86
CA LEU A 116 25.94 -6.30 17.11
C LEU A 116 25.25 -7.04 15.98
N SER A 117 25.97 -7.91 15.25
CA SER A 117 25.39 -8.71 14.18
C SER A 117 24.32 -9.68 14.72
N SER A 118 24.62 -10.37 15.82
CA SER A 118 23.69 -11.32 16.45
C SER A 118 22.44 -10.63 17.00
N GLU A 119 22.59 -9.47 17.64
CA GLU A 119 21.48 -8.68 18.16
C GLU A 119 20.63 -8.11 17.02
N LEU A 120 21.27 -7.59 15.97
CA LEU A 120 20.57 -7.10 14.79
C LEU A 120 19.74 -8.22 14.16
N LEU A 121 20.31 -9.42 13.99
CA LEU A 121 19.59 -10.58 13.49
C LEU A 121 18.39 -10.95 14.37
N HIS A 122 18.57 -10.94 15.69
CA HIS A 122 17.47 -11.23 16.63
C HIS A 122 16.35 -10.17 16.54
N VAL A 123 16.71 -8.89 16.48
CA VAL A 123 15.75 -7.79 16.34
C VAL A 123 15.04 -7.86 15.00
N THR A 124 15.75 -8.13 13.90
CA THR A 124 15.14 -8.27 12.57
C THR A 124 14.20 -9.45 12.51
N ASN A 125 14.57 -10.58 13.11
CA ASN A 125 13.69 -11.76 13.15
C ASN A 125 12.44 -11.52 14.01
N GLY A 126 12.60 -10.86 15.16
CA GLY A 126 11.47 -10.49 16.01
C GLY A 126 10.52 -9.50 15.32
N LEU A 127 11.06 -8.56 14.56
CA LEU A 127 10.28 -7.61 13.76
C LEU A 127 9.55 -8.32 12.61
N ALA A 128 10.25 -9.19 11.88
CA ALA A 128 9.66 -9.99 10.80
C ALA A 128 8.50 -10.86 11.31
N ALA A 129 8.68 -11.54 12.44
CA ALA A 129 7.62 -12.36 13.05
C ALA A 129 6.39 -11.53 13.44
N ARG A 130 6.57 -10.31 13.98
CA ARG A 130 5.46 -9.41 14.28
C ARG A 130 4.73 -8.97 13.00
N TYR A 131 5.47 -8.57 11.98
CA TYR A 131 4.88 -8.22 10.68
C TYR A 131 4.11 -9.39 10.06
N GLU A 132 4.65 -10.61 10.13
CA GLU A 132 3.96 -11.80 9.66
C GLU A 132 2.67 -12.08 10.45
N SER A 133 2.69 -11.89 11.77
CA SER A 133 1.49 -12.04 12.61
C SER A 133 0.42 -10.98 12.30
N GLU A 134 0.80 -9.72 12.12
CA GLU A 134 -0.11 -8.63 11.78
C GLU A 134 -0.71 -8.85 10.39
N ARG A 135 0.13 -9.25 9.43
CA ARG A 135 -0.30 -9.61 8.08
C ARG A 135 -1.31 -10.76 8.11
N ALA A 136 -1.08 -11.80 8.90
CA ALA A 136 -2.01 -12.92 9.03
C ALA A 136 -3.35 -12.47 9.63
N SER A 137 -3.32 -11.66 10.68
CA SER A 137 -4.52 -11.08 11.30
C SER A 137 -5.35 -10.24 10.33
N LEU A 138 -4.70 -9.38 9.54
CA LEU A 138 -5.39 -8.54 8.55
C LEU A 138 -6.02 -9.38 7.43
N ILE A 139 -5.35 -10.46 7.01
CA ILE A 139 -5.92 -11.38 6.01
C ILE A 139 -7.19 -12.05 6.55
N GLU A 140 -7.22 -12.43 7.82
CA GLU A 140 -8.40 -13.01 8.46
C GLU A 140 -9.57 -12.01 8.49
N GLU A 141 -9.31 -10.77 8.92
CA GLU A 141 -10.31 -9.69 8.93
C GLU A 141 -10.89 -9.43 7.53
N ILE A 142 -10.03 -9.33 6.51
CA ILE A 142 -10.47 -9.16 5.11
C ILE A 142 -11.38 -10.31 4.67
N ASN A 143 -11.04 -11.55 5.06
CA ASN A 143 -11.84 -12.72 4.70
C ASN A 143 -13.20 -12.72 5.40
N ASP A 144 -13.27 -12.30 6.66
CA ASP A 144 -14.53 -12.20 7.39
C ASP A 144 -15.44 -11.08 6.85
N LEU A 145 -14.86 -9.92 6.51
CA LEU A 145 -15.59 -8.86 5.83
C LEU A 145 -16.14 -9.31 4.48
N ARG A 146 -15.34 -10.04 3.68
CA ARG A 146 -15.79 -10.62 2.41
C ARG A 146 -16.97 -11.57 2.61
N ARG A 147 -16.88 -12.49 3.58
CA ARG A 147 -17.96 -13.42 3.91
C ARG A 147 -19.23 -12.70 4.35
N SER A 148 -19.09 -11.67 5.19
CA SER A 148 -20.20 -10.84 5.65
C SER A 148 -20.91 -10.15 4.47
N LEU A 149 -20.14 -9.53 3.57
CA LEU A 149 -20.67 -8.89 2.37
C LEU A 149 -21.41 -9.88 1.47
N THR A 150 -20.84 -11.08 1.23
CA THR A 150 -21.51 -12.12 0.43
C THR A 150 -22.83 -12.57 1.06
N ARG A 151 -22.88 -12.70 2.40
CA ARG A 151 -24.13 -13.04 3.10
C ARG A 151 -25.18 -11.94 2.97
N ALA A 152 -24.79 -10.67 3.11
CA ALA A 152 -25.70 -9.54 2.94
C ALA A 152 -26.27 -9.49 1.51
N LEU A 153 -25.41 -9.57 0.50
CA LEU A 153 -25.83 -9.51 -0.90
C LEU A 153 -26.72 -10.70 -1.32
N SER A 154 -26.41 -11.91 -0.84
CA SER A 154 -27.23 -13.09 -1.14
C SER A 154 -28.60 -13.08 -0.44
N GLY A 155 -28.70 -12.46 0.73
CA GLY A 155 -29.99 -12.21 1.39
C GLY A 155 -30.87 -11.28 0.55
N ASP A 156 -30.28 -10.17 0.10
CA ASP A 156 -30.97 -9.15 -0.70
C ASP A 156 -31.41 -9.70 -2.06
N GLU A 157 -30.56 -10.48 -2.74
CA GLU A 157 -30.89 -11.07 -4.05
C GLU A 157 -32.11 -12.00 -3.96
N ASN A 158 -32.18 -12.84 -2.93
CA ASN A 158 -33.34 -13.72 -2.73
C ASN A 158 -34.62 -12.94 -2.39
N SER A 159 -34.51 -11.85 -1.62
CA SER A 159 -35.63 -10.98 -1.32
C SER A 159 -36.17 -10.30 -2.58
N LEU A 160 -35.27 -9.70 -3.38
CA LEU A 160 -35.61 -9.06 -4.65
C LEU A 160 -36.21 -10.07 -5.64
N ARG A 161 -35.69 -11.30 -5.69
CA ARG A 161 -36.25 -12.35 -6.55
C ARG A 161 -37.69 -12.69 -6.15
N ARG A 162 -37.96 -12.87 -4.85
CA ARG A 162 -39.32 -13.15 -4.33
C ARG A 162 -40.27 -11.98 -4.59
N GLU A 163 -39.81 -10.76 -4.39
CA GLU A 163 -40.61 -9.56 -4.68
C GLU A 163 -40.93 -9.47 -6.17
N ASN A 164 -39.94 -9.69 -7.04
CA ASN A 164 -40.14 -9.67 -8.49
C ASN A 164 -41.09 -10.79 -8.94
N GLU A 165 -40.97 -12.00 -8.41
CA GLU A 165 -41.92 -13.10 -8.65
C GLU A 165 -43.34 -12.73 -8.19
N ALA A 166 -43.49 -12.10 -7.01
CA ALA A 166 -44.78 -11.61 -6.51
C ALA A 166 -45.36 -10.50 -7.41
N LEU A 167 -44.54 -9.55 -7.86
CA LEU A 167 -44.95 -8.51 -8.80
C LEU A 167 -45.38 -9.09 -10.14
N LEU A 168 -44.65 -10.07 -10.69
CA LEU A 168 -45.05 -10.77 -11.91
C LEU A 168 -46.38 -11.52 -11.72
N ALA A 169 -46.60 -12.14 -10.56
CA ALA A 169 -47.86 -12.79 -10.22
C ALA A 169 -49.00 -11.77 -10.17
N THR A 170 -48.82 -10.62 -9.54
CA THR A 170 -49.85 -9.56 -9.50
C THR A 170 -50.13 -8.98 -10.88
N LEU A 171 -49.11 -8.71 -11.69
CA LEU A 171 -49.29 -8.27 -13.08
C LEU A 171 -50.07 -9.28 -13.92
N SER A 172 -49.84 -10.57 -13.68
CA SER A 172 -50.59 -11.63 -14.38
C SER A 172 -52.08 -11.64 -14.04
N THR A 173 -52.52 -11.04 -12.93
CA THR A 173 -53.95 -10.93 -12.60
C THR A 173 -54.67 -9.82 -13.38
N ILE A 174 -53.93 -8.87 -13.95
CA ILE A 174 -54.49 -7.71 -14.64
C ILE A 174 -54.82 -8.10 -16.10
N PRO A 175 -56.09 -8.07 -16.53
CA PRO A 175 -56.48 -8.55 -17.85
C PRO A 175 -55.94 -7.67 -19.00
N GLU A 176 -55.76 -6.36 -18.77
CA GLU A 176 -55.12 -5.45 -19.72
C GLU A 176 -53.69 -5.89 -20.04
N PHE A 177 -52.94 -6.31 -19.01
CA PHE A 177 -51.56 -6.78 -19.14
C PHE A 177 -51.50 -8.08 -19.96
N GLN A 178 -52.38 -9.04 -19.66
CA GLN A 178 -52.46 -10.29 -20.42
C GLN A 178 -52.75 -10.07 -21.90
N VAL A 179 -53.70 -9.19 -22.21
CA VAL A 179 -54.08 -8.85 -23.59
C VAL A 179 -52.92 -8.15 -24.30
N LEU A 180 -52.28 -7.17 -23.67
CA LEU A 180 -51.16 -6.45 -24.28
C LEU A 180 -49.96 -7.37 -24.54
N LYS A 181 -49.65 -8.29 -23.61
CA LYS A 181 -48.60 -9.30 -23.76
C LYS A 181 -48.88 -10.28 -24.91
N ALA A 182 -50.14 -10.66 -25.13
CA ALA A 182 -50.53 -11.50 -26.26
C ALA A 182 -50.35 -10.76 -27.61
N ILE A 183 -50.73 -9.47 -27.66
CA ILE A 183 -50.54 -8.63 -28.85
C ILE A 183 -49.05 -8.38 -29.14
N GLU A 184 -48.23 -8.17 -28.11
CA GLU A 184 -46.78 -8.00 -28.23
C GLU A 184 -46.12 -9.24 -28.84
N ARG A 185 -46.50 -10.45 -28.40
CA ARG A 185 -45.91 -11.71 -28.86
C ARG A 185 -46.14 -11.98 -30.34
N GLU A 186 -47.33 -11.70 -30.85
CA GLU A 186 -47.70 -11.98 -32.25
C GLU A 186 -47.56 -10.76 -33.17
N GLY A 187 -47.44 -9.55 -32.60
CA GLY A 187 -47.28 -8.28 -33.30
C GLY A 187 -48.56 -7.78 -33.97
N ARG A 188 -49.29 -8.65 -34.67
CA ARG A 188 -50.55 -8.35 -35.36
C ARG A 188 -51.56 -9.48 -35.16
N LEU A 189 -52.72 -9.14 -34.61
CA LEU A 189 -53.76 -10.11 -34.25
C LEU A 189 -55.16 -9.59 -34.62
N SER A 190 -56.05 -10.48 -35.03
CA SER A 190 -57.49 -10.20 -35.12
C SER A 190 -58.18 -10.39 -33.76
N TYR A 191 -59.37 -9.81 -33.59
CA TYR A 191 -60.18 -10.01 -32.36
C TYR A 191 -60.51 -11.49 -32.08
N ASP A 192 -60.60 -12.30 -33.12
CA ASP A 192 -60.97 -13.70 -33.03
C ASP A 192 -59.79 -14.55 -32.57
N GLU A 193 -58.60 -14.30 -33.11
CA GLU A 193 -57.34 -14.91 -32.65
C GLU A 193 -57.01 -14.46 -31.22
N LEU A 194 -57.13 -13.17 -30.93
CA LEU A 194 -56.86 -12.62 -29.60
C LEU A 194 -57.82 -13.15 -28.53
N SER A 195 -59.08 -13.46 -28.90
CA SER A 195 -60.04 -14.12 -28.00
C SER A 195 -59.66 -15.58 -27.73
N LYS A 196 -59.10 -16.29 -28.72
CA LYS A 196 -58.61 -17.66 -28.56
C LYS A 196 -57.36 -17.72 -27.67
N THR A 197 -56.43 -16.77 -27.83
CA THR A 197 -55.17 -16.75 -27.06
C THR A 197 -55.34 -16.26 -25.62
N SER A 198 -56.18 -15.24 -25.39
CA SER A 198 -56.43 -14.70 -24.04
C SER A 198 -57.50 -15.46 -23.25
N GLY A 199 -58.33 -16.28 -23.90
CA GLY A 199 -59.49 -16.93 -23.27
C GLY A 199 -60.62 -15.97 -22.84
N LEU A 200 -60.51 -14.68 -23.16
CA LEU A 200 -61.50 -13.68 -22.79
C LEU A 200 -62.65 -13.61 -23.82
N LYS A 201 -63.87 -13.37 -23.33
CA LYS A 201 -65.04 -13.12 -24.19
C LYS A 201 -64.80 -11.88 -25.07
N LYS A 202 -65.12 -11.97 -26.37
CA LYS A 202 -64.93 -10.90 -27.37
C LYS A 202 -65.45 -9.51 -26.92
N GLY A 203 -66.58 -9.45 -26.23
CA GLY A 203 -67.15 -8.20 -25.73
C GLY A 203 -66.28 -7.49 -24.67
N LYS A 204 -65.68 -8.25 -23.74
CA LYS A 204 -64.72 -7.70 -22.75
C LYS A 204 -63.44 -7.27 -23.45
N LEU A 205 -62.95 -8.10 -24.38
CA LEU A 205 -61.75 -7.82 -25.16
C LEU A 205 -61.84 -6.49 -25.91
N ARG A 206 -62.98 -6.20 -26.56
CA ARG A 206 -63.21 -4.93 -27.27
C ARG A 206 -63.11 -3.71 -26.35
N LYS A 207 -63.60 -3.81 -25.11
CA LYS A 207 -63.49 -2.73 -24.12
C LYS A 207 -62.04 -2.51 -23.69
N LEU A 208 -61.31 -3.60 -23.43
CA LEU A 208 -59.89 -3.55 -23.04
C LEU A 208 -59.01 -3.00 -24.17
N VAL A 209 -59.18 -3.50 -25.39
CA VAL A 209 -58.44 -3.02 -26.57
C VAL A 209 -58.73 -1.54 -26.83
N LYS A 210 -59.99 -1.09 -26.70
CA LYS A 210 -60.33 0.34 -26.80
C LYS A 210 -59.64 1.18 -25.73
N SER A 211 -59.53 0.67 -24.50
CA SER A 211 -58.77 1.33 -23.44
C SER A 211 -57.27 1.39 -23.76
N LEU A 212 -56.68 0.31 -24.27
CA LEU A 212 -55.28 0.26 -24.68
C LEU A 212 -54.99 1.17 -25.88
N GLU A 213 -55.92 1.27 -26.82
CA GLU A 213 -55.88 2.18 -27.96
C GLU A 213 -55.89 3.65 -27.51
N SER A 214 -56.78 4.00 -26.55
CA SER A 214 -56.82 5.36 -25.99
C SER A 214 -55.54 5.79 -25.26
N ARG A 215 -54.76 4.82 -24.77
CA ARG A 215 -53.46 5.04 -24.11
C ARG A 215 -52.27 5.01 -25.07
N GLY A 216 -52.49 4.75 -26.35
CA GLY A 216 -51.43 4.69 -27.36
C GLY A 216 -50.57 3.42 -27.35
N HIS A 217 -51.02 2.36 -26.66
CA HIS A 217 -50.28 1.08 -26.64
C HIS A 217 -50.50 0.23 -27.89
N VAL A 218 -51.66 0.42 -28.53
CA VAL A 218 -52.15 -0.45 -29.60
C VAL A 218 -52.89 0.39 -30.64
N VAL A 219 -52.77 0.05 -31.93
CA VAL A 219 -53.56 0.65 -33.00
C VAL A 219 -54.44 -0.39 -33.69
N VAL A 220 -55.71 -0.04 -33.91
CA VAL A 220 -56.66 -0.89 -34.63
C VAL A 220 -56.77 -0.42 -36.08
N ASN A 221 -56.32 -1.24 -37.02
CA ASN A 221 -56.49 -0.98 -38.44
C ASN A 221 -57.92 -1.34 -38.88
N LYS A 222 -58.73 -0.30 -39.11
CA LYS A 222 -60.13 -0.44 -39.53
C LYS A 222 -60.30 -0.73 -41.03
N LYS A 223 -59.23 -0.63 -41.83
CA LYS A 223 -59.28 -0.82 -43.28
C LYS A 223 -59.36 -2.30 -43.66
N SER A 224 -58.82 -3.20 -42.85
CA SER A 224 -58.90 -4.66 -43.06
C SER A 224 -60.15 -5.26 -42.41
N ARG A 225 -60.71 -6.30 -43.04
CA ARG A 225 -61.72 -7.20 -42.47
C ARG A 225 -61.18 -8.63 -42.51
N PRO A 226 -60.95 -9.30 -41.37
CA PRO A 226 -61.17 -8.83 -40.00
C PRO A 226 -60.23 -7.67 -39.59
N HIS A 227 -60.69 -6.81 -38.69
CA HIS A 227 -59.88 -5.69 -38.18
C HIS A 227 -58.65 -6.21 -37.46
N SER A 228 -57.47 -5.73 -37.87
CA SER A 228 -56.19 -6.15 -37.28
C SER A 228 -55.72 -5.17 -36.21
N ILE A 229 -55.30 -5.70 -35.08
CA ILE A 229 -54.78 -5.00 -33.92
C ILE A 229 -53.25 -5.09 -33.98
N THR A 230 -52.56 -3.95 -34.02
CA THR A 230 -51.09 -3.88 -34.12
C THR A 230 -50.50 -3.33 -32.82
N TYR A 231 -49.48 -4.00 -32.29
CA TYR A 231 -48.71 -3.51 -31.14
C TYR A 231 -47.94 -2.23 -31.50
N LEU A 232 -47.95 -1.23 -30.60
CA LEU A 232 -47.08 -0.05 -30.71
C LEU A 232 -46.02 -0.04 -29.62
N SER A 233 -46.46 0.03 -28.36
CA SER A 233 -45.58 0.19 -27.21
C SER A 233 -46.21 -0.36 -25.94
N ALA A 234 -45.36 -0.78 -25.00
CA ALA A 234 -45.77 -1.16 -23.66
C ALA A 234 -44.94 -0.38 -22.62
N PRO A 235 -45.51 -0.09 -21.45
CA PRO A 235 -44.79 0.65 -20.40
C PRO A 235 -43.57 -0.10 -19.85
N TRP A 236 -43.49 -1.43 -20.03
CA TRP A 236 -42.34 -2.25 -19.65
C TRP A 236 -41.33 -2.49 -20.77
N SER A 237 -41.69 -2.26 -22.03
CA SER A 237 -40.71 -2.30 -23.10
C SER A 237 -39.91 -1.01 -22.99
N GLY A 238 -38.73 -1.03 -22.36
CA GLY A 238 -37.85 0.14 -22.20
C GLY A 238 -37.42 0.80 -23.53
N ARG A 239 -37.94 0.34 -24.67
CA ARG A 239 -38.00 1.09 -25.91
C ARG A 239 -39.09 2.15 -25.80
N THR A 240 -38.70 3.35 -25.40
CA THR A 240 -39.41 4.55 -25.82
C THR A 240 -39.40 4.56 -27.34
N VAL A 241 -40.48 4.06 -27.95
CA VAL A 241 -40.71 4.26 -29.38
C VAL A 241 -40.95 5.76 -29.51
N HIS A 242 -39.87 6.50 -29.80
CA HIS A 242 -39.99 7.84 -30.33
C HIS A 242 -40.87 7.69 -31.56
N HIS A 243 -42.11 8.14 -31.43
CA HIS A 243 -42.98 8.40 -32.56
C HIS A 243 -42.20 9.39 -33.42
N GLN A 244 -41.45 8.88 -34.39
CA GLN A 244 -40.89 9.66 -35.47
C GLN A 244 -42.09 10.06 -36.33
N ASP A 245 -42.80 11.07 -35.86
CA ASP A 245 -43.54 11.95 -36.73
C ASP A 245 -42.49 12.56 -37.66
N ALA A 246 -42.45 12.01 -38.88
CA ALA A 246 -42.10 12.59 -40.17
C ALA A 246 -41.57 14.05 -40.24
N HIS A 247 -40.63 14.42 -39.39
CA HIS A 247 -39.81 15.62 -39.53
C HIS A 247 -38.41 15.17 -39.90
N GLY A 248 -37.98 15.66 -41.07
CA GLY A 248 -36.94 15.09 -41.90
C GLY A 248 -35.55 14.99 -41.26
N PRO A 249 -34.60 14.39 -41.97
CA PRO A 249 -33.25 14.15 -41.48
C PRO A 249 -32.57 15.50 -41.21
N VAL A 250 -32.44 15.87 -39.93
CA VAL A 250 -31.44 16.86 -39.53
C VAL A 250 -30.10 16.17 -39.64
N GLN A 251 -29.43 16.41 -40.76
CA GLN A 251 -28.03 16.07 -40.98
C GLN A 251 -27.21 16.70 -39.85
N SER A 252 -26.91 15.92 -38.82
CA SER A 252 -25.90 16.30 -37.82
C SER A 252 -24.54 15.91 -38.37
N SER A 253 -24.04 16.74 -39.29
CA SER A 253 -22.64 16.74 -39.72
C SER A 253 -21.78 17.33 -38.59
N LEU A 254 -21.46 16.53 -37.58
CA LEU A 254 -20.36 16.83 -36.67
C LEU A 254 -19.23 15.86 -37.00
N GLY A 255 -18.41 16.29 -37.95
CA GLY A 255 -17.11 15.68 -38.23
C GLY A 255 -16.22 15.80 -37.01
N LEU A 256 -16.03 14.68 -36.30
CA LEU A 256 -14.88 14.49 -35.43
C LEU A 256 -13.71 14.09 -36.33
N VAL A 257 -12.94 15.08 -36.72
CA VAL A 257 -11.59 14.92 -37.25
C VAL A 257 -10.72 14.47 -36.09
N SER A 258 -10.28 13.22 -36.11
CA SER A 258 -9.20 12.73 -35.24
C SER A 258 -7.88 13.31 -35.73
N PRO A 259 -7.13 14.09 -34.93
CA PRO A 259 -5.79 14.50 -35.30
C PRO A 259 -4.81 13.37 -35.02
N LEU A 260 -4.10 13.02 -36.10
CA LEU A 260 -2.74 12.49 -36.18
C LEU A 260 -1.97 12.24 -34.88
N GLU A 261 -1.45 11.01 -34.82
CA GLU A 261 -0.04 10.66 -34.58
C GLU A 261 0.96 11.81 -34.40
N ARG A 262 1.69 11.74 -33.28
CA ARG A 262 3.09 12.13 -32.98
C ARG A 262 3.19 11.90 -31.45
N SER A 263 4.03 11.04 -30.88
CA SER A 263 5.40 10.62 -31.20
C SER A 263 5.69 9.32 -30.43
#